data_AF-A0A939JV19-F1
#
_entry.id   AF-A0A939JV19-F1
#
_cell.length_a   1.000
_cell.length_b   1.000
_cell.length_c   1.000
_cell.angle_alpha   90.00
_cell.angle_beta   90.00
_cell.angle_gamma   90.00
#
_symmetry.space_group_name_H-M   'P 1'
#
loop_
_entity.id
_entity.type
_entity.pdbx_description
1 polymer ?
#
loop_
_entity_poly.entity_id
_entity_poly.type
_entity_poly.pdbx_seq_one_letter_code
_entity_poly.pdbx_strand_id
1 'polypeptide(L)'
;MDENTRLKDNGEKRKNHQKAVSLQVVAAQWVEGYKVAIRFSDDTRQVVDFGPYLATHTHPYIDPYKDPEQFKTFQIERGNLVWGEDWDMIFPTWKLHRGHL
;
A
#
# COMPACT_ATOMS: atom_id res chain seq x y z
N MET A 1 17.73 -55.14 12.99
CA MET A 1 18.56 -53.94 13.26
C MET A 1 18.28 -52.99 12.10
N ASP A 2 17.19 -52.22 12.07
CA ASP A 2 16.60 -51.33 13.10
C ASP A 2 17.65 -50.27 13.52
N GLU A 3 17.44 -48.96 13.64
CA GLU A 3 16.28 -48.04 13.48
C GLU A 3 16.85 -46.57 13.43
N ASN A 4 16.18 -45.44 13.10
CA ASN A 4 14.83 -45.09 12.64
C ASN A 4 14.81 -43.68 11.96
N THR A 5 13.75 -43.37 11.19
CA THR A 5 13.09 -42.04 10.99
C THR A 5 13.90 -40.72 10.93
N ARG A 6 13.72 -40.00 9.81
CA ARG A 6 13.18 -38.62 9.84
C ARG A 6 12.30 -38.29 8.64
N LEU A 7 11.00 -38.13 8.92
CA LEU A 7 9.95 -37.66 8.02
C LEU A 7 9.93 -36.12 7.88
N LYS A 8 9.13 -35.66 6.91
CA LYS A 8 8.65 -34.28 6.58
C LYS A 8 9.34 -33.72 5.33
N ASP A 9 8.74 -33.77 4.15
CA ASP A 9 7.41 -33.29 3.75
C ASP A 9 7.15 -31.82 4.17
N ASN A 10 7.50 -30.88 3.28
CA ASN A 10 6.57 -29.92 2.67
C ASN A 10 7.35 -28.93 1.78
N GLY A 11 6.80 -28.58 0.60
CA GLY A 11 7.45 -27.63 -0.31
C GLY A 11 6.79 -27.48 -1.68
N GLU A 12 6.03 -28.49 -2.13
CA GLU A 12 5.12 -28.29 -3.26
C GLU A 12 3.97 -27.35 -2.86
N LYS A 13 4.08 -26.08 -3.26
CA LYS A 13 3.01 -25.21 -3.80
C LYS A 13 3.43 -23.74 -3.73
N ARG A 14 3.68 -23.13 -4.89
CA ARG A 14 3.02 -21.88 -5.37
C ARG A 14 2.93 -21.83 -6.90
N LYS A 15 2.46 -22.92 -7.53
CA LYS A 15 1.88 -22.82 -8.88
C LYS A 15 0.50 -22.18 -8.77
N ASN A 16 0.42 -20.86 -8.91
CA ASN A 16 -0.81 -20.20 -9.34
C ASN A 16 -0.53 -18.79 -9.88
N HIS A 17 0.11 -18.72 -11.05
CA HIS A 17 0.14 -17.48 -11.85
C HIS A 17 -1.19 -17.33 -12.60
N GLN A 18 -2.31 -17.51 -11.87
CA GLN A 18 -3.60 -16.98 -12.33
C GLN A 18 -3.42 -15.47 -12.41
N LYS A 19 -3.85 -14.90 -13.53
CA LYS A 19 -3.72 -13.47 -13.86
C LYS A 19 -4.42 -12.65 -12.78
N ALA A 20 -3.68 -12.29 -11.73
CA ALA A 20 -4.20 -11.45 -10.66
C ALA A 20 -4.64 -10.14 -11.30
N VAL A 21 -5.92 -9.81 -11.16
CA VAL A 21 -6.40 -8.48 -11.52
C VAL A 21 -5.67 -7.52 -10.60
N SER A 22 -4.66 -6.84 -11.14
CA SER A 22 -3.85 -5.91 -10.39
C SER A 22 -4.75 -4.76 -9.95
N LEU A 23 -5.12 -4.75 -8.68
CA LEU A 23 -5.91 -3.67 -8.11
C LEU A 23 -5.10 -2.37 -8.21
N GLN A 24 -5.69 -1.36 -8.85
CA GLN A 24 -5.06 -0.07 -9.11
C GLN A 24 -5.87 1.07 -8.47
N VAL A 25 -5.17 2.11 -8.03
CA VAL A 25 -5.76 3.43 -7.75
C VAL A 25 -6.12 4.10 -9.08
N VAL A 26 -7.37 4.51 -9.25
CA VAL A 26 -7.87 5.17 -10.48
C VAL A 26 -8.41 6.59 -10.23
N ALA A 27 -8.65 6.96 -8.98
CA ALA A 27 -8.84 8.35 -8.56
C ALA A 27 -8.45 8.50 -7.09
N ALA A 28 -7.99 9.69 -6.71
CA ALA A 28 -7.65 10.07 -5.35
C ALA A 28 -8.00 11.54 -5.13
N GLN A 29 -8.59 11.87 -4.00
CA GLN A 29 -8.99 13.23 -3.64
C GLN A 29 -8.72 13.48 -2.16
N TRP A 30 -8.13 14.63 -1.84
CA TRP A 30 -7.92 15.06 -0.46
C TRP A 30 -9.27 15.41 0.19
N VAL A 31 -9.47 14.99 1.44
CA VAL A 31 -10.73 15.20 2.17
C VAL A 31 -10.54 16.24 3.28
N GLU A 32 -9.68 15.92 4.24
CA GLU A 32 -9.34 16.75 5.39
C GLU A 32 -8.03 16.24 6.00
N GLY A 33 -7.25 17.11 6.64
CA GLY A 33 -5.99 16.72 7.33
C GLY A 33 -5.12 15.79 6.47
N TYR A 34 -4.90 14.57 6.95
CA TYR A 34 -4.15 13.51 6.29
C TYR A 34 -5.01 12.41 5.66
N LYS A 35 -6.28 12.71 5.32
CA LYS A 35 -7.23 11.75 4.73
C LYS A 35 -7.37 11.92 3.22
N VAL A 36 -7.29 10.79 2.51
CA VAL A 36 -7.51 10.72 1.05
C VAL A 36 -8.65 9.76 0.75
N ALA A 37 -9.64 10.22 -0.02
CA ALA A 37 -10.66 9.38 -0.62
C ALA A 37 -10.11 8.77 -1.92
N ILE A 38 -10.02 7.45 -1.97
CA ILE A 38 -9.42 6.67 -3.05
C ILE A 38 -10.52 5.86 -3.75
N ARG A 39 -10.52 5.85 -5.09
CA ARG A 39 -11.31 4.92 -5.91
C ARG A 39 -10.38 3.93 -6.60
N PHE A 40 -10.76 2.66 -6.59
CA PHE A 40 -9.97 1.58 -7.17
C PHE A 40 -10.55 1.07 -8.49
N SER A 41 -9.77 0.27 -9.21
CA SER A 41 -10.11 -0.32 -10.51
C SER A 41 -11.20 -1.40 -10.47
N ASP A 42 -11.66 -1.79 -9.28
CA ASP A 42 -12.81 -2.69 -9.06
C ASP A 42 -14.07 -1.91 -8.60
N ASP A 43 -14.09 -0.60 -8.87
CA ASP A 43 -15.12 0.38 -8.50
C ASP A 43 -15.36 0.59 -6.99
N THR A 44 -14.59 -0.10 -6.13
CA THR A 44 -14.60 0.16 -4.68
C THR A 44 -14.02 1.54 -4.36
N ARG A 45 -14.34 2.02 -3.15
CA ARG A 45 -13.85 3.28 -2.60
C ARG A 45 -13.43 3.10 -1.16
N GLN A 46 -12.37 3.78 -0.74
CA GLN A 46 -11.93 3.81 0.66
C GLN A 46 -11.47 5.22 1.03
N VAL A 47 -11.74 5.64 2.27
CA VAL A 47 -11.08 6.81 2.86
C VAL A 47 -9.97 6.30 3.75
N VAL A 48 -8.73 6.69 3.44
CA VAL A 48 -7.53 6.24 4.16
C VAL A 48 -6.95 7.42 4.93
N ASP A 49 -6.71 7.24 6.23
CA ASP A 49 -6.08 8.23 7.11
C ASP A 49 -4.58 7.93 7.25
N PHE A 50 -3.76 8.83 6.71
CA PHE A 50 -2.29 8.73 6.75
C PHE A 50 -1.70 9.37 8.01
N GLY A 51 -2.51 10.09 8.80
CA GLY A 51 -2.06 10.80 10.01
C GLY A 51 -1.36 9.90 11.03
N PRO A 52 -1.91 8.72 11.40
CA PRO A 52 -1.26 7.79 12.32
C PRO A 52 0.09 7.26 11.81
N TYR A 53 0.20 7.02 10.50
CA TYR A 53 1.46 6.57 9.88
C TYR A 53 2.51 7.69 9.95
N LEU A 54 2.16 8.89 9.49
CA LEU A 54 3.03 10.07 9.49
C LEU A 54 3.45 10.49 10.91
N ALA A 55 2.57 10.35 11.90
CA ALA A 55 2.88 10.69 13.30
C ALA A 55 3.84 9.68 13.97
N THR A 56 3.86 8.42 13.53
CA THR A 56 4.65 7.34 14.15
C THR A 56 5.94 7.01 13.42
N HIS A 57 6.06 7.37 12.14
CA HIS A 57 7.24 7.12 11.31
C HIS A 57 8.03 8.42 11.11
N THR A 58 9.34 8.36 11.34
CA THR A 58 10.27 9.47 11.12
C THR A 58 11.37 9.00 10.19
N HIS A 59 11.47 9.64 9.03
CA HIS A 59 12.42 9.28 7.99
C HIS A 59 12.63 10.49 7.06
N PRO A 60 13.85 10.81 6.59
CA PRO A 60 14.10 12.01 5.79
C PRO A 60 13.21 12.17 4.54
N TYR A 61 12.80 11.07 3.90
CA TYR A 61 11.87 11.09 2.76
C TYR A 61 10.39 11.18 3.14
N ILE A 62 10.01 10.87 4.39
CA ILE A 62 8.61 10.89 4.86
C ILE A 62 8.31 12.19 5.62
N ASP A 63 9.30 12.71 6.35
CA ASP A 63 9.16 13.89 7.20
C ASP A 63 8.64 15.15 6.48
N PRO A 64 8.96 15.44 5.19
CA PRO A 64 8.34 16.53 4.45
C PRO A 64 6.82 16.44 4.39
N TYR A 65 6.25 15.22 4.33
CA TYR A 65 4.80 15.00 4.25
C TYR A 65 4.09 15.10 5.61
N LYS A 66 4.81 15.47 6.68
CA LYS A 66 4.24 15.95 7.96
C LYS A 66 3.81 17.42 7.89
N ASP A 67 4.08 18.11 6.78
CA ASP A 67 3.41 19.36 6.41
C ASP A 67 2.13 19.04 5.60
N PRO A 68 0.95 19.53 6.00
CA PRO A 68 -0.29 19.32 5.27
C PRO A 68 -0.28 19.81 3.81
N GLU A 69 0.48 20.85 3.46
CA GLU A 69 0.57 21.32 2.08
C GLU A 69 1.41 20.37 1.23
N GLN A 70 2.55 19.89 1.76
CA GLN A 70 3.36 18.88 1.11
C GLN A 70 2.59 17.56 0.96
N PHE A 71 1.79 17.16 1.95
CA PHE A 71 0.95 15.96 1.87
C PHE A 71 -0.10 16.04 0.75
N LYS A 72 -0.62 17.22 0.42
CA LYS A 72 -1.60 17.39 -0.67
C LYS A 72 -1.01 17.20 -2.06
N THR A 73 0.31 17.11 -2.21
CA THR A 73 1.00 16.97 -3.51
C THR A 73 0.97 15.55 -4.09
N PHE A 74 0.21 14.62 -3.49
CA PHE A 74 0.09 13.26 -4.00
C PHE A 74 -0.38 13.21 -5.45
N GLN A 75 0.08 12.20 -6.17
CA GLN A 75 -0.32 11.91 -7.54
C GLN A 75 -0.58 10.41 -7.73
N ILE A 76 -1.21 10.07 -8.85
CA ILE A 76 -1.43 8.68 -9.24
C ILE A 76 -0.43 8.33 -10.33
N GLU A 77 0.51 7.42 -10.04
CA GLU A 77 1.42 6.89 -11.05
C GLU A 77 1.31 5.36 -11.16
N ARG A 78 1.15 4.85 -12.39
CA ARG A 78 1.10 3.42 -12.73
C ARG A 78 0.09 2.61 -11.90
N GLY A 79 -0.98 3.27 -11.43
CA GLY A 79 -2.03 2.68 -10.60
C GLY A 79 -1.72 2.62 -9.10
N ASN A 80 -0.74 3.40 -8.63
CA ASN A 80 -0.42 3.57 -7.21
C ASN A 80 -0.66 5.02 -6.79
N LEU A 81 -0.89 5.25 -5.50
CA LEU A 81 -0.86 6.58 -4.89
C LEU A 81 0.56 6.85 -4.40
N VAL A 82 1.19 7.92 -4.90
CA VAL A 82 2.60 8.26 -4.64
C VAL A 82 2.76 9.73 -4.25
N TRP A 83 3.82 10.03 -3.50
CA TRP A 83 4.31 11.36 -3.20
C TRP A 83 5.78 11.48 -3.62
N GLY A 84 6.21 12.71 -3.91
CA GLY A 84 7.59 13.01 -4.29
C GLY A 84 7.89 12.72 -5.77
N GLU A 85 9.11 13.09 -6.19
CA GLU A 85 9.58 12.89 -7.56
C GLU A 85 10.06 11.45 -7.81
N ASP A 86 10.69 10.82 -6.79
CA ASP A 86 11.24 9.45 -6.85
C ASP A 86 10.41 8.41 -6.04
N TRP A 87 9.11 8.67 -5.86
CA TRP A 87 8.19 7.85 -5.05
C TRP A 87 8.60 7.73 -3.56
N ASP A 88 9.12 8.82 -2.98
CA ASP A 88 9.53 8.97 -1.57
C ASP A 88 8.60 8.28 -0.57
N MET A 89 7.30 8.38 -0.82
CA MET A 89 6.26 7.68 -0.10
C MET A 89 5.31 7.00 -1.09
N ILE A 90 5.20 5.67 -0.98
CA ILE A 90 4.31 4.82 -1.78
C ILE A 90 3.79 3.69 -0.90
N PHE A 91 2.51 3.33 -1.07
CA PHE A 91 1.89 2.23 -0.34
C PHE A 91 1.36 1.16 -1.29
N PRO A 92 1.49 -0.14 -0.97
CA PRO A 92 0.88 -1.19 -1.76
C PRO A 92 -0.64 -1.00 -1.87
N THR A 93 -1.20 -1.03 -3.08
CA THR A 93 -2.63 -0.75 -3.32
C THR A 93 -3.58 -1.60 -2.48
N TRP A 94 -3.20 -2.84 -2.13
CA TRP A 94 -4.00 -3.71 -1.26
C TRP A 94 -4.08 -3.22 0.21
N LYS A 95 -3.09 -2.47 0.70
CA LYS A 95 -3.13 -1.80 2.03
C LYS A 95 -4.13 -0.65 2.00
N LEU A 96 -4.03 0.19 0.96
CA LEU A 96 -4.95 1.31 0.73
C LEU A 96 -6.39 0.84 0.62
N HIS A 97 -6.65 -0.21 -0.15
CA HIS A 97 -7.99 -0.81 -0.30
C HIS A 97 -8.57 -1.35 1.02
N ARG A 98 -7.71 -1.86 1.92
CA ARG A 98 -8.13 -2.30 3.26
C ARG A 98 -8.28 -1.15 4.26
N GLY A 99 -7.83 0.07 3.93
CA GLY A 99 -7.79 1.20 4.88
C GLY A 99 -6.79 1.02 6.02
N HIS A 100 -5.72 0.25 5.81
CA HIS A 100 -4.72 -0.04 6.85
C HIS A 100 -3.30 0.12 6.30
N LEU A 101 -2.57 1.09 6.85
CA LEU A 101 -1.22 1.51 6.46
C LEU A 101 -0.16 0.80 7.30
#